data_AF-A0A8S3JGA7-F1
#
_entry.id   AF-A0A8S3JGA7-F1
#
_cell.length_a   1.000
_cell.length_b   1.000
_cell.length_c   1.000
_cell.angle_alpha   90.00
_cell.angle_beta   90.00
_cell.angle_gamma   90.00
#
_symmetry.space_group_name_H-M   'P 1'
#
loop_
_entity.id
_entity.type
_entity.pdbx_description
1 polymer ?
#
loop_
_entity_poly.entity_id
_entity_poly.type
_entity_poly.pdbx_seq_one_letter_code
_entity_poly.pdbx_strand_id
1 'polypeptide(L)'
;KSIESPITQTCVGWNVYFYNDLTKLSKLWNNYGLNKLSSGDLWIEFLRYYTERFDYNKNIVTIRQFKPLLRRENGWLRPTIAIEDPFMLTHNLAAKLSVKNWTKILRVFIFARQRFYSQPESIDFNISKPNMKTLQEYLFDQQPLYQNTNVKPKKNNPVIDNRKRQG
;
A
#
# COMPACT_ATOMS: atom_id res chain seq x y z
N LYS A 1 -25.48 -1.38 13.56
CA LYS A 1 -25.79 -0.06 14.17
C LYS A 1 -24.46 0.66 14.33
N SER A 2 -24.31 1.85 13.73
CA SER A 2 -23.12 2.67 13.93
C SER A 2 -23.05 3.06 15.41
N ILE A 3 -21.91 2.82 16.07
CA ILE A 3 -21.67 3.32 17.42
C ILE A 3 -21.49 4.82 17.28
N GLU A 4 -22.45 5.61 17.73
CA GLU A 4 -22.33 7.08 17.68
C GLU A 4 -21.22 7.53 18.62
N SER A 5 -20.27 8.30 18.06
CA SER A 5 -19.19 8.89 18.83
C SER A 5 -19.76 9.95 19.79
N PRO A 6 -19.49 9.87 21.10
CA PRO A 6 -19.79 10.99 21.98
C PRO A 6 -18.94 12.19 21.56
N ILE A 7 -19.58 13.32 21.26
CA ILE A 7 -18.95 14.58 20.81
C ILE A 7 -17.98 15.15 21.89
N THR A 8 -18.01 14.61 23.11
CA THR A 8 -17.33 15.16 24.29
C THR A 8 -15.83 14.84 24.39
N GLN A 9 -15.29 13.93 23.58
CA GLN A 9 -13.85 13.61 23.61
C GLN A 9 -13.11 14.37 22.52
N THR A 10 -12.69 15.60 22.82
CA THR A 10 -11.89 16.40 21.89
C THR A 10 -10.50 16.73 22.45
N CYS A 11 -9.49 16.76 21.58
CA CYS A 11 -8.14 17.23 21.89
C CYS A 11 -7.72 18.23 20.80
N VAL A 12 -7.38 19.46 21.20
CA VAL A 12 -7.02 20.55 20.26
C VAL A 12 -8.05 20.72 19.12
N GLY A 13 -9.34 20.63 19.45
CA GLY A 13 -10.44 20.78 18.49
C GLY A 13 -10.72 19.55 17.60
N TRP A 14 -9.97 18.45 17.74
CA TRP A 14 -10.22 17.20 17.02
C TRP A 14 -10.97 16.20 17.88
N ASN A 15 -11.98 15.53 17.31
CA ASN A 15 -12.62 14.40 17.98
C ASN A 15 -11.64 13.22 18.04
N VAL A 16 -11.27 12.82 19.25
CA VAL A 16 -10.30 11.73 19.52
C VAL A 16 -10.98 10.45 20.00
N TYR A 17 -12.31 10.38 19.95
CA TYR A 17 -13.04 9.19 20.32
C TYR A 17 -12.72 8.01 19.41
N PHE A 18 -12.49 6.86 20.03
CA PHE A 18 -12.56 5.56 19.39
C PHE A 18 -13.17 4.55 20.36
N TYR A 19 -13.76 3.49 19.82
CA TYR A 19 -14.32 2.42 20.63
C TYR A 19 -13.20 1.55 21.22
N ASN A 20 -13.08 1.51 22.55
CA ASN A 20 -11.96 0.85 23.24
C ASN A 20 -12.36 -0.39 24.08
N ASP A 21 -13.65 -0.67 24.25
CA ASP A 21 -14.13 -1.84 25.01
C ASP A 21 -14.16 -3.11 24.13
N LEU A 22 -13.00 -3.76 24.02
CA LEU A 22 -12.86 -4.96 23.19
C LEU A 22 -13.75 -6.14 23.66
N THR A 23 -14.18 -6.16 24.92
CA THR A 23 -14.98 -7.26 25.49
C THR A 23 -16.39 -7.33 24.90
N LYS A 24 -16.92 -6.17 24.46
CA LYS A 24 -18.24 -6.04 23.85
C LYS A 24 -18.20 -5.96 22.33
N LEU A 25 -17.00 -5.93 21.73
CA LEU A 25 -16.81 -5.72 20.30
C LEU A 25 -17.54 -6.75 19.43
N SER A 26 -17.53 -8.03 19.84
CA SER A 26 -18.19 -9.11 19.11
C SER A 26 -19.71 -8.93 18.99
N LYS A 27 -20.34 -8.22 19.93
CA LYS A 27 -21.78 -7.92 19.92
C LYS A 27 -22.13 -6.71 19.05
N LEU A 28 -21.18 -5.81 18.82
CA LEU A 28 -21.40 -4.53 18.14
C LEU A 28 -20.92 -4.55 16.69
N TRP A 29 -19.84 -5.28 16.40
CA TRP A 29 -19.28 -5.37 15.06
C TRP A 29 -19.86 -6.57 14.32
N ASN A 30 -20.81 -6.29 13.41
CA ASN A 30 -21.47 -7.31 12.59
C ASN A 30 -20.51 -8.24 11.81
N ASN A 31 -19.29 -7.80 11.50
CA ASN A 31 -18.32 -8.58 10.75
C ASN A 31 -17.25 -9.22 11.64
N TYR A 32 -17.45 -9.23 12.97
CA TYR A 32 -16.50 -9.84 13.90
C TYR A 32 -16.29 -11.32 13.57
N GLY A 33 -15.03 -11.73 13.42
CA GLY A 33 -14.66 -13.11 13.15
C GLY A 33 -15.06 -13.64 11.77
N LEU A 34 -15.56 -12.81 10.85
CA LEU A 34 -15.93 -13.26 9.50
C LEU A 34 -14.71 -13.52 8.61
N ASN A 35 -13.62 -12.78 8.78
CA ASN A 35 -12.39 -13.04 8.03
C ASN A 35 -11.75 -14.34 8.55
N LYS A 36 -11.53 -15.31 7.66
CA LYS A 36 -10.90 -16.61 7.93
C LYS A 36 -9.56 -16.80 7.20
N LEU A 37 -9.04 -15.75 6.57
CA LEU A 37 -7.78 -15.81 5.85
C LEU A 37 -6.63 -16.01 6.83
N SER A 38 -5.62 -16.79 6.42
CA SER A 38 -4.40 -16.93 7.21
C SER A 38 -3.60 -15.62 7.20
N SER A 39 -2.64 -15.48 8.12
CA SER A 39 -1.74 -14.33 8.11
C SER A 39 -0.93 -14.23 6.80
N GLY A 40 -0.61 -15.36 6.16
CA GLY A 40 0.07 -15.39 4.87
C GLY A 40 -0.80 -14.88 3.74
N ASP A 41 -2.07 -15.30 3.70
CA ASP A 41 -3.05 -14.80 2.72
C ASP A 41 -3.28 -13.30 2.89
N LEU A 42 -3.44 -12.82 4.12
CA LEU A 42 -3.61 -11.40 4.42
C LEU A 42 -2.38 -10.58 4.01
N TRP A 43 -1.18 -11.10 4.20
CA TRP A 43 0.06 -10.46 3.76
C TRP A 43 0.13 -10.33 2.23
N ILE A 44 -0.20 -11.39 1.50
CA ILE A 44 -0.23 -11.37 0.05
C ILE A 44 -1.33 -10.43 -0.46
N GLU A 45 -2.51 -10.45 0.16
CA GLU A 45 -3.61 -9.53 -0.18
C GLU A 45 -3.26 -8.08 0.11
N PHE A 46 -2.53 -7.80 1.19
CA PHE A 46 -2.04 -6.45 1.51
C PHE A 46 -1.11 -5.94 0.41
N LEU A 47 -0.12 -6.74 0.02
CA LEU A 47 0.80 -6.40 -1.07
C LEU A 47 0.02 -6.18 -2.38
N ARG A 48 -0.87 -7.13 -2.72
CA ARG A 48 -1.71 -7.07 -3.93
C ARG A 48 -2.57 -5.82 -3.95
N TYR A 49 -3.22 -5.48 -2.84
CA TYR A 49 -4.08 -4.32 -2.72
C TYR A 49 -3.31 -3.04 -3.06
N TYR A 50 -2.15 -2.83 -2.44
CA TYR A 50 -1.36 -1.62 -2.64
C TYR A 50 -0.57 -1.61 -3.97
N THR A 51 -0.37 -2.73 -4.66
CA THR A 51 0.29 -2.73 -5.98
C THR A 51 -0.68 -2.71 -7.15
N GLU A 52 -1.89 -3.26 -6.99
CA GLU A 52 -2.81 -3.52 -8.11
C GLU A 52 -4.18 -2.85 -7.96
N ARG A 53 -4.69 -2.65 -6.73
CA ARG A 53 -6.09 -2.22 -6.51
C ARG A 53 -6.24 -0.78 -6.01
N PHE A 54 -5.33 -0.31 -5.17
CA PHE A 54 -5.43 1.02 -4.57
C PHE A 54 -5.10 2.11 -5.60
N ASP A 55 -6.09 2.93 -5.95
CA ASP A 55 -5.91 4.06 -6.86
C ASP A 55 -5.26 5.26 -6.11
N TYR A 56 -3.94 5.33 -6.17
CA TYR A 56 -3.14 6.41 -5.57
C TYR A 56 -3.50 7.81 -6.08
N ASN A 57 -4.12 7.94 -7.25
CA ASN A 57 -4.49 9.24 -7.82
C ASN A 57 -5.85 9.73 -7.33
N LYS A 58 -6.70 8.82 -6.84
CA LYS A 58 -8.07 9.15 -6.40
C LYS A 58 -8.28 9.06 -4.90
N ASN A 59 -7.66 8.09 -4.24
CA ASN A 59 -8.01 7.73 -2.87
C ASN A 59 -6.95 8.16 -1.85
N ILE A 60 -7.41 8.41 -0.63
CA ILE A 60 -6.61 8.63 0.57
C ILE A 60 -6.68 7.36 1.42
N VAL A 61 -5.55 6.93 1.98
CA VAL A 61 -5.53 5.89 3.01
C VAL A 61 -6.07 6.48 4.30
N THR A 62 -7.19 5.97 4.79
CA THR A 62 -7.84 6.37 6.05
C THR A 62 -8.30 5.13 6.81
N ILE A 63 -8.31 5.22 8.14
CA ILE A 63 -8.84 4.19 9.03
C ILE A 63 -10.07 4.66 9.83
N ARG A 64 -10.47 5.93 9.67
CA ARG A 64 -11.58 6.54 10.44
C ARG A 64 -12.95 6.16 9.88
N GLN A 65 -13.03 5.79 8.59
CA GLN A 65 -14.28 5.45 7.93
C GLN A 65 -14.10 4.28 6.95
N PHE A 66 -15.19 3.54 6.69
CA PHE A 66 -15.21 2.46 5.72
C PHE A 66 -15.28 2.95 4.27
N LYS A 67 -15.97 4.07 4.02
CA LYS A 67 -16.12 4.63 2.67
C LYS A 67 -14.77 5.19 2.20
N PRO A 68 -14.33 4.91 0.97
CA PRO A 68 -13.13 5.54 0.41
C PRO A 68 -13.21 7.07 0.48
N LEU A 69 -12.12 7.70 0.90
CA LEU A 69 -11.98 9.16 0.96
C LEU A 69 -11.25 9.65 -0.30
N LEU A 70 -11.80 10.66 -0.99
CA LEU A 70 -11.22 11.13 -2.24
C LEU A 70 -10.20 12.25 -2.00
N ARG A 71 -9.12 12.23 -2.79
CA ARG A 71 -8.05 13.23 -2.74
C ARG A 71 -8.53 14.63 -3.11
N ARG A 72 -9.50 14.71 -4.05
CA ARG A 72 -10.09 15.97 -4.49
C ARG A 72 -10.77 16.71 -3.35
N GLU A 73 -11.41 15.97 -2.43
CA GLU A 73 -12.13 16.55 -1.29
C GLU A 73 -11.19 17.22 -0.28
N ASN A 74 -9.94 16.76 -0.18
CA ASN A 74 -8.94 17.26 0.77
C ASN A 74 -7.84 18.14 0.12
N GLY A 75 -7.89 18.35 -1.20
CA GLY A 75 -6.85 19.09 -1.93
C GLY A 75 -5.46 18.41 -1.95
N TRP A 76 -5.36 17.15 -1.54
CA TRP A 76 -4.09 16.42 -1.49
C TRP A 76 -3.73 15.87 -2.86
N LEU A 77 -3.29 16.71 -3.80
CA LEU A 77 -3.13 16.33 -5.21
C LEU A 77 -1.71 15.90 -5.60
N ARG A 78 -0.77 15.76 -4.65
CA ARG A 78 0.61 15.34 -4.95
C ARG A 78 0.66 13.92 -5.55
N PRO A 79 1.53 13.62 -6.52
CA PRO A 79 1.64 12.29 -7.16
C PRO A 79 2.40 11.27 -6.29
N THR A 80 2.07 11.22 -5.00
CA THR A 80 2.59 10.29 -3.98
C THR A 80 1.41 9.73 -3.21
N ILE A 81 1.60 8.66 -2.43
CA ILE A 81 0.58 8.21 -1.48
C ILE A 81 0.13 9.37 -0.55
N ALA A 82 -1.15 9.35 -0.17
CA ALA A 82 -1.71 10.24 0.83
C ALA A 82 -2.33 9.39 1.95
N ILE A 83 -1.99 9.72 3.20
CA ILE A 83 -2.37 8.95 4.37
C ILE A 83 -2.92 9.94 5.40
N GLU A 84 -4.22 9.86 5.69
CA GLU A 84 -4.90 10.69 6.69
C GLU A 84 -4.47 10.27 8.09
N ASP A 85 -4.17 11.24 8.95
CA ASP A 85 -4.13 11.00 10.39
C ASP A 85 -5.55 10.71 10.92
N PRO A 86 -5.76 9.70 11.78
CA PRO A 86 -7.09 9.30 12.22
C PRO A 86 -7.85 10.37 13.02
N PHE A 87 -7.15 11.37 13.58
CA PHE A 87 -7.75 12.41 14.40
C PHE A 87 -7.52 13.80 13.79
N MET A 88 -6.28 14.13 13.40
CA MET A 88 -5.94 15.41 12.79
C MET A 88 -6.19 15.36 11.28
N LEU A 89 -7.44 15.54 10.85
CA LEU A 89 -7.86 15.24 9.47
C LEU A 89 -7.18 16.11 8.39
N THR A 90 -6.63 17.27 8.76
CA THR A 90 -5.83 18.12 7.86
C THR A 90 -4.40 17.61 7.66
N HIS A 91 -3.96 16.62 8.43
CA HIS A 91 -2.61 16.10 8.42
C HIS A 91 -2.49 14.88 7.49
N ASN A 92 -1.72 15.06 6.42
CA ASN A 92 -1.27 13.97 5.57
C ASN A 92 0.10 13.47 6.06
N LEU A 93 0.15 12.24 6.60
CA LEU A 93 1.38 11.63 7.13
C LEU A 93 2.47 11.45 6.06
N ALA A 94 2.09 11.39 4.78
CA ALA A 94 3.01 11.30 3.66
C ALA A 94 3.34 12.66 3.01
N ALA A 95 2.91 13.80 3.60
CA ALA A 95 3.06 15.13 3.00
C ALA A 95 4.51 15.49 2.67
N LYS A 96 5.48 15.02 3.45
CA LYS A 96 6.92 15.29 3.27
C LYS A 96 7.63 14.28 2.35
N LEU A 97 6.92 13.26 1.86
CA LEU A 97 7.51 12.25 1.01
C LEU A 97 7.84 12.83 -0.38
N SER A 98 9.09 12.70 -0.82
CA SER A 98 9.46 13.06 -2.18
C SER A 98 8.96 12.02 -3.17
N VAL A 99 8.67 12.43 -4.42
CA VAL A 99 8.29 11.50 -5.49
C VAL A 99 9.36 10.43 -5.71
N LYS A 100 10.64 10.80 -5.62
CA LYS A 100 11.77 9.86 -5.71
C LYS A 100 11.71 8.77 -4.64
N ASN A 101 11.45 9.14 -3.38
CA ASN A 101 11.35 8.18 -2.29
C ASN A 101 10.07 7.35 -2.39
N TRP A 102 8.96 7.96 -2.79
CA TRP A 102 7.72 7.25 -3.06
C TRP A 102 7.90 6.16 -4.13
N THR A 103 8.52 6.49 -5.26
CA THR A 103 8.81 5.51 -6.31
C THR A 103 9.65 4.34 -5.81
N LYS A 104 10.62 4.59 -4.92
CA LYS A 104 11.40 3.51 -4.30
C LYS A 104 10.54 2.61 -3.42
N ILE A 105 9.70 3.19 -2.55
CA ILE A 105 8.79 2.44 -1.68
C ILE A 105 7.84 1.58 -2.52
N LEU A 106 7.20 2.16 -3.53
CA LEU A 106 6.26 1.44 -4.39
C LEU A 106 6.94 0.30 -5.15
N ARG A 107 8.17 0.51 -5.63
CA ARG A 107 8.98 -0.57 -6.25
C ARG A 107 9.24 -1.71 -5.28
N VAL A 108 9.57 -1.41 -4.02
CA VAL A 108 9.76 -2.45 -2.99
C VAL A 108 8.48 -3.27 -2.80
N PHE A 109 7.32 -2.62 -2.75
CA PHE A 109 6.03 -3.33 -2.67
C PHE A 109 5.79 -4.23 -3.89
N ILE A 110 6.07 -3.77 -5.11
CA ILE A 110 5.92 -4.56 -6.34
C ILE A 110 6.84 -5.79 -6.31
N PHE A 111 8.11 -5.63 -5.92
CA PHE A 111 9.03 -6.77 -5.81
C PHE A 111 8.63 -7.74 -4.71
N ALA A 112 8.20 -7.26 -3.55
CA ALA A 112 7.68 -8.10 -2.48
C ALA A 112 6.44 -8.88 -2.96
N ARG A 113 5.50 -8.22 -3.63
CA ARG A 113 4.30 -8.84 -4.21
C ARG A 113 4.63 -10.00 -5.15
N GLN A 114 5.66 -9.85 -5.97
CA GLN A 114 6.15 -10.92 -6.86
C GLN A 114 6.81 -12.03 -6.04
N ARG A 115 7.73 -11.67 -5.14
CA ARG A 115 8.51 -12.63 -4.35
C ARG A 115 7.66 -13.53 -3.46
N PHE A 116 6.72 -12.95 -2.71
CA PHE A 116 5.87 -13.69 -1.77
C PHE A 116 4.77 -14.49 -2.46
N TYR A 117 4.47 -14.21 -3.73
CA TYR A 117 3.48 -14.95 -4.51
C TYR A 117 4.11 -16.09 -5.30
N SER A 118 5.38 -15.98 -5.66
CA SER A 118 6.15 -17.09 -6.21
C SER A 118 6.31 -18.18 -5.14
N GLN A 119 5.58 -19.29 -5.26
CA GLN A 119 5.68 -20.41 -4.33
C GLN A 119 7.10 -20.98 -4.31
N PRO A 120 7.74 -21.13 -3.14
CA PRO A 120 9.06 -21.76 -3.01
C PRO A 120 9.04 -23.29 -3.18
N GLU A 121 7.90 -23.90 -3.48
CA GLU A 121 7.66 -25.35 -3.41
C GLU A 121 8.57 -26.19 -4.32
N SER A 122 9.31 -25.55 -5.25
CA SER A 122 10.34 -26.17 -6.09
C SER A 122 11.75 -25.58 -5.92
N ILE A 123 12.00 -24.74 -4.91
CA ILE A 123 13.31 -24.10 -4.71
C ILE A 123 14.19 -25.06 -3.93
N ASP A 124 15.00 -25.84 -4.65
CA ASP A 124 16.18 -26.45 -4.06
C ASP A 124 17.18 -25.33 -3.74
N PHE A 125 17.27 -24.96 -2.47
CA PHE A 125 18.19 -23.94 -1.97
C PHE A 125 19.66 -24.32 -2.24
N ASN A 126 19.98 -25.61 -2.33
CA ASN A 126 21.33 -26.08 -2.63
C ASN A 126 21.73 -25.87 -4.10
N ILE A 127 20.76 -25.77 -5.03
CA ILE A 127 21.01 -25.63 -6.48
C ILE A 127 20.81 -24.20 -6.98
N SER A 128 19.81 -23.48 -6.45
CA SER A 128 19.35 -22.21 -7.05
C SER A 128 20.01 -20.94 -6.47
N LYS A 129 20.46 -20.96 -5.21
CA LYS A 129 21.01 -19.81 -4.49
C LYS A 129 21.99 -20.29 -3.40
N PRO A 130 23.27 -20.59 -3.72
CA PRO A 130 24.21 -21.22 -2.77
C PRO A 130 24.50 -20.42 -1.49
N ASN A 131 24.19 -19.12 -1.47
CA ASN A 131 24.41 -18.24 -0.31
C ASN A 131 23.15 -17.99 0.53
N MET A 132 21.99 -18.59 0.21
CA MET A 132 20.73 -18.38 0.93
C MET A 132 20.34 -19.67 1.66
N LYS A 133 20.39 -19.64 2.99
CA LYS A 133 20.24 -20.82 3.85
C LYS A 133 18.82 -21.02 4.36
N THR A 134 17.98 -19.97 4.32
CA THR A 134 16.60 -20.05 4.83
C THR A 134 15.58 -19.40 3.89
N LEU A 135 14.33 -19.86 3.98
CA LEU A 135 13.20 -19.24 3.30
C LEU A 135 13.02 -17.77 3.71
N GLN A 136 13.27 -17.44 4.97
CA GLN A 136 13.19 -16.06 5.46
C GLN A 136 14.24 -15.17 4.78
N GLU A 137 15.50 -15.63 4.70
CA GLU A 137 16.55 -14.92 3.96
C GLU A 137 16.12 -14.70 2.51
N TYR A 138 15.54 -15.74 1.87
CA TYR A 138 15.01 -15.62 0.52
C TYR A 138 13.94 -14.53 0.41
N LEU A 139 12.87 -14.63 1.18
CA LEU A 139 11.71 -13.73 1.08
C LEU A 139 12.06 -12.26 1.35
N PHE A 140 13.03 -12.00 2.23
CA PHE A 140 13.40 -10.65 2.66
C PHE A 140 14.75 -10.17 2.12
N ASP A 141 15.34 -10.85 1.14
CA ASP A 141 16.58 -10.42 0.50
C ASP A 141 16.41 -9.10 -0.26
N GLN A 142 17.25 -8.15 0.13
CA GLN A 142 17.25 -6.77 -0.35
C GLN A 142 18.01 -6.58 -1.67
N GLN A 143 18.86 -7.52 -2.09
CA GLN A 143 19.75 -7.34 -3.26
C GLN A 143 19.00 -7.01 -4.57
N PRO A 144 17.87 -7.66 -4.91
CA PRO A 144 17.10 -7.32 -6.10
C PRO A 144 16.40 -5.94 -6.01
N LEU A 145 16.19 -5.42 -4.81
CA LEU A 145 15.47 -4.15 -4.56
C LEU A 145 16.31 -2.92 -4.92
N TYR A 146 17.64 -3.03 -4.83
CA TYR A 146 18.59 -1.92 -5.05
C TYR A 146 19.25 -1.91 -6.43
N GLN A 147 19.31 -3.04 -7.13
CA GLN A 147 20.05 -3.14 -8.42
C GLN A 147 19.37 -2.41 -9.60
N ASN A 148 18.08 -2.09 -9.50
CA ASN A 148 17.33 -1.38 -10.56
C ASN A 148 17.33 0.16 -10.46
N THR A 149 18.21 0.77 -9.65
CA THR A 149 18.31 2.23 -9.55
C THR A 149 19.25 2.88 -10.57
N ASN A 150 20.04 2.09 -11.33
CA ASN A 150 21.04 2.60 -12.28
C ASN A 150 20.68 2.38 -13.76
N VAL A 151 19.51 1.85 -14.08
CA VAL A 151 19.07 1.72 -15.47
C VAL A 151 18.55 3.08 -15.94
N LYS A 152 19.41 3.83 -16.64
CA LYS A 152 18.99 4.99 -17.46
C LYS A 152 17.83 4.54 -18.36
N PRO A 153 16.77 5.33 -18.53
CA PRO A 153 15.74 5.01 -19.50
C PRO A 153 16.42 4.83 -20.85
N LYS A 154 16.22 3.67 -21.49
CA LYS A 154 16.59 3.48 -22.89
C LYS A 154 15.80 4.52 -23.69
N LYS A 155 16.44 5.65 -24.01
CA LYS A 155 16.08 6.40 -25.21
C LYS A 155 16.30 5.42 -26.35
N ASN A 156 15.22 5.03 -27.02
CA ASN A 156 15.13 4.77 -28.44
C ASN A 156 13.87 3.94 -28.71
N ASN A 157 12.84 4.60 -29.24
CA ASN A 157 12.21 4.13 -30.46
C ASN A 157 11.89 5.36 -31.31
N PRO A 158 12.24 5.37 -32.61
CA PRO A 158 11.94 6.48 -33.49
C PRO A 158 10.42 6.57 -33.67
N VAL A 159 9.88 7.77 -33.51
CA VAL A 159 8.53 8.10 -33.96
C VAL A 159 8.56 8.02 -35.48
N ILE A 160 7.93 7.00 -36.05
CA ILE A 160 7.60 6.98 -37.47
C ILE A 160 6.44 7.97 -37.65
N ASP A 161 6.77 9.15 -38.18
CA ASP A 161 5.80 10.17 -38.57
C ASP A 161 5.07 9.71 -39.84
N ASN A 162 3.87 9.16 -39.67
CA ASN A 162 2.97 8.78 -40.76
C ASN A 162 2.03 9.92 -41.17
N ARG A 163 2.53 11.16 -41.29
CA ARG A 163 1.82 12.24 -41.98
C ARG A 163 2.60 12.74 -43.17
N LYS A 164 2.50 12.00 -44.28
CA LYS A 164 2.63 12.50 -45.66
C LYS A 164 2.30 11.38 -46.67
N ARG A 165 1.04 10.95 -46.78
CA ARG A 165 0.48 10.28 -47.98
C ARG A 165 -1.05 10.25 -47.93
N GLN A 166 -1.69 11.39 -48.18
CA GLN A 166 -2.95 11.56 -48.93
C GLN A 166 -2.82 13.00 -49.48
N GLY A 167 -2.81 13.27 -50.79
CA GLY A 167 -3.70 12.71 -51.80
C GLY A 167 -4.95 13.54 -51.77
#